data_AF-A0A2V5P119-F1
#
_entry.id   AF-A0A2V5P119-F1
#
_cell.length_a   1.000
_cell.length_b   1.000
_cell.length_c   1.000
_cell.angle_alpha   90.00
_cell.angle_beta   90.00
_cell.angle_gamma   90.00
#
_symmetry.space_group_name_H-M   'P 1'
#
loop_
_entity.id
_entity.type
_entity.pdbx_description
1 polymer ?
#
loop_
_entity_poly.entity_id
_entity_poly.type
_entity_poly.pdbx_seq_one_letter_code
_entity_poly.pdbx_strand_id
1 'polypeptide(L)'
;MARAFTGLTLAKEAQATHLRDEFRRRLAPEQIGWLDELAPVAIGWPDGRKLKLLYPESARDEDGEPNAPELQVKLHECFALKEHPHIVEGKLPVKLWLCAPDGKRLEATFDWPAFKANTYPKLKSALQKKYPGMTWL
;
A
#
# COMPACT_ATOMS: atom_id res chain seq x y z
N MET A 1 -11.33 3.56 24.06
CA MET A 1 -12.04 4.62 23.33
C MET A 1 -12.77 5.61 24.24
N ALA A 2 -13.33 5.20 25.38
CA ALA A 2 -14.13 6.07 26.27
C ALA A 2 -13.47 7.41 26.69
N ARG A 3 -12.13 7.46 26.81
CA ARG A 3 -11.40 8.69 27.14
C ARG A 3 -11.49 9.79 26.08
N ALA A 4 -11.52 9.42 24.79
CA ALA A 4 -11.57 10.37 23.68
C ALA A 4 -12.87 11.20 23.66
N PHE A 5 -13.92 10.67 24.27
CA PHE A 5 -15.26 11.28 24.29
C PHE A 5 -15.67 11.74 25.69
N THR A 6 -14.76 11.75 26.65
CA THR A 6 -15.09 12.14 28.04
C THR A 6 -15.49 13.62 28.07
N GLY A 7 -16.72 13.89 28.53
CA GLY A 7 -17.29 15.24 28.62
C GLY A 7 -18.02 15.73 27.37
N LEU A 8 -18.03 14.95 26.28
CA LEU A 8 -18.80 15.29 25.08
C LEU A 8 -20.25 14.82 25.25
N THR A 9 -21.20 15.72 24.99
CA THR A 9 -22.63 15.42 25.13
C THR A 9 -23.37 15.48 23.80
N LEU A 10 -22.77 16.07 22.76
CA LEU A 10 -23.35 16.16 21.43
C LEU A 10 -22.66 15.22 20.44
N ALA A 11 -23.44 14.54 19.60
CA ALA A 11 -22.92 13.65 18.55
C ALA A 11 -22.00 14.38 17.55
N LYS A 12 -22.26 15.68 17.30
CA LYS A 12 -21.42 16.54 16.45
C LYS A 12 -20.02 16.73 17.02
N GLU A 13 -19.89 16.82 18.35
CA GLU A 13 -18.60 16.94 19.04
C GLU A 13 -17.82 15.61 18.98
N ALA A 14 -18.52 14.50 19.17
CA ALA A 14 -17.93 13.17 19.03
C ALA A 14 -17.40 12.92 17.60
N GLN A 15 -18.14 13.34 16.57
CA GLN A 15 -17.69 13.25 15.18
C GLN A 15 -16.48 14.15 14.87
N ALA A 16 -16.38 15.30 15.54
CA ALA A 16 -15.26 16.23 15.38
C ALA A 16 -14.00 15.80 16.15
N THR A 17 -14.08 14.75 16.97
CA THR A 17 -12.95 14.30 17.81
C THR A 17 -11.83 13.70 16.96
N HIS A 18 -10.61 14.19 17.16
CA HIS A 18 -9.41 13.68 16.49
C HIS A 18 -8.96 12.33 17.07
N LEU A 19 -9.65 11.25 16.67
CA LEU A 19 -9.39 9.90 17.17
C LEU A 19 -7.94 9.44 16.99
N ARG A 20 -7.28 9.88 15.90
CA ARG A 20 -5.88 9.54 15.63
C ARG A 20 -4.96 9.93 16.79
N ASP A 21 -5.12 11.13 17.34
CA ASP A 21 -4.23 11.61 18.40
C ASP A 21 -4.45 10.85 19.69
N GLU A 22 -5.71 10.48 19.97
CA GLU A 22 -6.07 9.63 21.12
C GLU A 22 -5.54 8.20 21.00
N PHE A 23 -5.47 7.66 19.79
CA PHE A 23 -4.78 6.39 19.55
C PHE A 23 -3.27 6.51 19.76
N ARG A 24 -2.64 7.57 19.25
CA ARG A 24 -1.19 7.78 19.41
C ARG A 24 -0.80 7.96 20.88
N ARG A 25 -1.62 8.65 21.67
CA ARG A 25 -1.41 8.81 23.13
C ARG A 25 -1.44 7.50 23.92
N ARG A 26 -1.97 6.42 23.36
CA ARG A 26 -1.95 5.09 23.98
C ARG A 26 -0.63 4.34 23.75
N LEU A 27 0.18 4.81 22.80
CA LEU A 27 1.47 4.25 22.49
C LEU A 27 2.55 5.00 23.28
N ALA A 28 3.55 4.28 23.75
CA ALA A 28 4.77 4.88 24.26
C ALA A 28 5.49 5.63 23.10
N PRO A 29 6.25 6.70 23.38
CA PRO A 29 6.94 7.47 22.35
C PRO A 29 7.80 6.61 21.40
N GLU A 30 8.46 5.58 21.94
CA GLU A 30 9.31 4.65 21.19
C GLU A 30 8.48 3.80 20.21
N GLN A 31 7.27 3.38 20.62
CA GLN A 31 6.36 2.61 19.80
C GLN A 31 5.83 3.41 18.60
N ILE A 32 5.73 4.74 18.74
CA ILE A 32 5.35 5.61 17.62
C ILE A 32 6.46 5.63 16.57
N GLY A 33 7.72 5.71 16.99
CA GLY A 33 8.88 5.64 16.10
C GLY A 33 8.90 4.32 15.32
N TRP A 34 8.74 3.18 16.02
CA TRP A 34 8.66 1.87 15.39
C TRP A 34 7.48 1.74 14.44
N LEU A 35 6.32 2.31 14.78
CA LEU A 35 5.16 2.29 13.89
C LEU A 35 5.44 3.04 12.58
N ASP A 36 6.01 4.23 12.67
CA ASP A 36 6.30 5.05 11.49
C ASP A 36 7.38 4.40 10.60
N GLU A 37 8.30 3.63 11.19
CA GLU A 37 9.34 2.88 10.47
C GLU A 37 8.85 1.57 9.86
N LEU A 38 8.16 0.73 10.67
CA LEU A 38 7.76 -0.62 10.27
C LEU A 38 6.49 -0.63 9.42
N ALA A 39 5.59 0.33 9.64
CA ALA A 39 4.30 0.45 8.95
C ALA A 39 4.09 1.88 8.42
N PRO A 40 4.92 2.34 7.46
CA PRO A 40 4.87 3.70 6.96
C PRO A 40 3.59 3.97 6.16
N VAL A 41 3.08 5.20 6.23
CA VAL A 41 1.91 5.61 5.42
C VAL A 41 2.20 5.70 3.92
N ALA A 42 3.48 5.80 3.55
CA ALA A 42 3.93 5.87 2.17
C ALA A 42 5.36 5.33 2.04
N ILE A 43 5.66 4.71 0.90
CA ILE A 43 7.01 4.22 0.56
C ILE A 43 7.64 5.10 -0.51
N GLY A 44 8.98 5.16 -0.53
CA GLY A 44 9.72 5.76 -1.64
C GLY A 44 9.58 4.93 -2.92
N TRP A 45 9.58 5.60 -4.07
CA TRP A 45 9.53 4.96 -5.38
C TRP A 45 10.79 5.29 -6.19
N PRO A 46 11.18 4.47 -7.21
CA PRO A 46 12.40 4.70 -7.98
C PRO A 46 12.53 6.07 -8.67
N ASP A 47 11.42 6.76 -8.93
CA ASP A 47 11.40 8.11 -9.50
C ASP A 47 11.53 9.23 -8.46
N GLY A 48 11.77 8.87 -7.18
CA GLY A 48 11.94 9.80 -6.07
C GLY A 48 10.65 10.26 -5.41
N ARG A 49 9.47 9.91 -5.94
CA ARG A 49 8.20 10.27 -5.30
C ARG A 49 7.88 9.33 -4.14
N LYS A 50 6.91 9.73 -3.31
CA LYS A 50 6.33 8.86 -2.27
C LYS A 50 4.97 8.36 -2.71
N LEU A 51 4.74 7.06 -2.57
CA LEU A 51 3.48 6.42 -2.91
C LEU A 51 2.77 5.95 -1.65
N LYS A 52 1.50 6.36 -1.49
CA LYS A 52 0.70 6.09 -0.31
C LYS A 52 0.27 4.62 -0.27
N LEU A 53 0.50 3.97 0.87
CA LEU A 53 0.01 2.62 1.14
C LEU A 53 -1.44 2.66 1.62
N LEU A 54 -2.23 1.70 1.15
CA LEU A 54 -3.56 1.43 1.66
C LEU A 54 -3.50 0.19 2.55
N TYR A 55 -3.66 0.39 3.86
CA TYR A 55 -3.72 -0.71 4.80
C TYR A 55 -5.11 -1.36 4.76
N PRO A 56 -5.18 -2.69 4.83
CA PRO A 56 -6.44 -3.43 4.90
C PRO A 56 -7.15 -3.16 6.23
N GLU A 57 -8.49 -3.27 6.23
CA GLU A 57 -9.29 -3.07 7.45
C GLU A 57 -9.02 -4.14 8.51
N SER A 58 -8.82 -5.39 8.07
CA SER A 58 -8.38 -6.47 8.95
C SER A 58 -6.87 -6.70 8.80
N ALA A 59 -6.18 -6.83 9.93
CA ALA A 59 -4.75 -7.13 9.94
C ALA A 59 -4.43 -8.55 9.48
N ARG A 60 -5.38 -9.48 9.57
CA ARG A 60 -5.23 -10.89 9.18
C ARG A 60 -6.41 -11.39 8.36
N ASP A 61 -6.18 -12.37 7.50
CA ASP A 61 -7.24 -13.10 6.80
C ASP A 61 -7.87 -14.20 7.67
N GLU A 62 -8.75 -15.00 7.08
CA GLU A 62 -9.48 -16.08 7.76
C GLU A 62 -8.57 -17.21 8.25
N ASP A 63 -7.44 -17.42 7.57
CA ASP A 63 -6.43 -18.42 7.91
C ASP A 63 -5.43 -17.88 8.95
N GLY A 64 -5.54 -16.60 9.31
CA GLY A 64 -4.69 -15.93 10.29
C GLY A 64 -3.41 -15.34 9.69
N GLU A 65 -3.24 -15.35 8.37
CA GLU A 65 -2.10 -14.77 7.68
C GLU A 65 -2.21 -13.24 7.61
N PRO A 66 -1.09 -12.49 7.68
CA PRO A 66 -1.14 -11.04 7.68
C PRO A 66 -1.60 -10.49 6.33
N ASN A 67 -2.61 -9.62 6.35
CA ASN A 67 -3.01 -8.90 5.15
C ASN A 67 -1.98 -7.81 4.82
N ALA A 68 -1.40 -7.92 3.63
CA ALA A 68 -0.43 -6.96 3.15
C ALA A 68 -1.07 -5.61 2.75
N PRO A 69 -0.39 -4.48 2.97
CA PRO A 69 -0.84 -3.20 2.47
C PRO A 69 -0.79 -3.19 0.94
N GLU A 70 -1.72 -2.45 0.34
CA GLU A 70 -1.85 -2.35 -1.10
C GLU A 70 -1.28 -1.03 -1.65
N LEU A 71 -0.66 -1.12 -2.82
CA LEU A 71 -0.20 0.01 -3.60
C LEU A 71 -0.72 -0.09 -5.02
N GLN A 72 -1.51 0.90 -5.44
CA GLN A 72 -1.95 1.02 -6.82
C GLN A 72 -0.90 1.75 -7.63
N VAL A 73 -0.38 1.11 -8.68
CA VAL A 73 0.72 1.65 -9.47
C VAL A 73 0.60 1.22 -10.93
N LYS A 74 1.06 2.07 -11.86
CA LYS A 74 1.00 1.71 -13.27
C LYS A 74 2.09 0.69 -13.58
N LEU A 75 1.76 -0.33 -14.36
CA LEU A 75 2.66 -1.43 -14.70
C LEU A 75 4.00 -0.94 -15.27
N HIS A 76 3.98 0.08 -16.13
CA HIS A 76 5.21 0.61 -16.73
C HIS A 76 6.12 1.32 -15.71
N GLU A 77 5.58 1.88 -14.63
CA GLU A 77 6.36 2.50 -13.56
C GLU A 77 7.12 1.44 -12.74
N CYS A 78 6.58 0.22 -12.64
CA CYS A 78 7.25 -0.91 -11.98
C CYS A 78 8.48 -1.40 -12.72
N PHE A 79 8.66 -1.09 -13.99
CA PHE A 79 9.84 -1.51 -14.76
C PHE A 79 11.17 -0.99 -14.19
N ALA A 80 11.13 0.14 -13.48
CA ALA A 80 12.29 0.70 -12.78
C ALA A 80 12.60 -0.02 -11.45
N LEU A 81 11.68 -0.85 -10.93
CA LEU A 81 11.92 -1.62 -9.70
C LEU A 81 12.95 -2.72 -9.94
N LYS A 82 13.97 -2.73 -9.08
CA LYS A 82 14.98 -3.80 -9.01
C LYS A 82 14.48 -4.98 -8.19
N GLU A 83 13.75 -4.71 -7.12
CA GLU A 83 13.22 -5.69 -6.18
C GLU A 83 11.77 -5.36 -5.82
N HIS A 84 11.06 -6.33 -5.25
CA HIS A 84 9.70 -6.09 -4.78
C HIS A 84 9.73 -5.27 -3.48
N PRO A 85 8.87 -4.24 -3.32
CA PRO A 85 8.83 -3.44 -2.11
C PRO A 85 8.30 -4.26 -0.92
N HIS A 86 9.00 -4.19 0.20
CA HIS A 86 8.59 -4.81 1.46
C HIS A 86 8.56 -3.77 2.58
N ILE A 87 7.73 -4.03 3.59
CA ILE A 87 7.71 -3.30 4.87
C ILE A 87 7.95 -4.29 6.02
N VAL A 88 7.93 -3.81 7.26
CA VAL A 88 8.21 -4.63 8.46
C VAL A 88 9.57 -5.35 8.33
N GLU A 89 10.62 -4.58 7.99
CA GLU A 89 11.98 -5.11 7.82
C GLU A 89 12.10 -6.25 6.80
N GLY A 90 11.33 -6.19 5.71
CA GLY A 90 11.36 -7.22 4.67
C GLY A 90 10.39 -8.39 4.91
N LYS A 91 9.68 -8.44 6.03
CA LYS A 91 8.81 -9.57 6.39
C LYS A 91 7.46 -9.55 5.69
N LEU A 92 6.98 -8.37 5.27
CA LEU A 92 5.66 -8.22 4.67
C LEU A 92 5.77 -7.57 3.29
N PRO A 93 5.46 -8.28 2.19
CA PRO A 93 5.44 -7.70 0.85
C PRO A 93 4.32 -6.67 0.71
N VAL A 94 4.55 -5.63 -0.10
CA VAL A 94 3.50 -4.67 -0.46
C VAL A 94 2.77 -5.18 -1.69
N LYS A 95 1.46 -5.44 -1.57
CA LYS A 95 0.66 -5.88 -2.71
C LYS A 95 0.63 -4.78 -3.79
N LEU A 96 1.23 -5.05 -4.93
CA LEU A 96 1.18 -4.14 -6.08
C LEU A 96 -0.07 -4.44 -6.90
N TRP A 97 -1.07 -3.57 -6.82
CA TRP A 97 -2.17 -3.56 -7.78
C TRP A 97 -1.73 -2.86 -9.06
N LEU A 98 -1.41 -3.65 -10.08
CA LEU A 98 -0.88 -3.16 -11.33
C LEU A 98 -2.01 -2.61 -12.21
N CYS A 99 -1.83 -1.39 -12.68
CA CYS A 99 -2.77 -0.69 -13.54
C CYS A 99 -2.20 -0.45 -14.94
N ALA A 100 -3.07 -0.43 -15.93
CA ALA A 100 -2.76 0.07 -17.26
C ALA A 100 -2.50 1.59 -17.23
N PRO A 101 -1.96 2.20 -18.33
CA PRO A 101 -1.68 3.63 -18.38
C PRO A 101 -2.89 4.53 -18.10
N ASP A 102 -4.09 4.06 -18.44
CA ASP A 102 -5.39 4.72 -18.20
C ASP A 102 -5.95 4.48 -16.78
N GLY A 103 -5.22 3.76 -15.92
CA GLY A 103 -5.62 3.46 -14.54
C GLY A 103 -6.49 2.20 -14.41
N LYS A 104 -6.83 1.50 -15.51
CA LYS A 104 -7.61 0.26 -15.40
C LYS A 104 -6.80 -0.81 -14.69
N ARG A 105 -7.40 -1.44 -13.65
CA ARG A 105 -6.79 -2.59 -12.95
C ARG A 105 -6.52 -3.73 -13.92
N LEU A 106 -5.32 -4.29 -13.81
CA LEU A 106 -4.88 -5.48 -14.54
C LEU A 106 -4.84 -6.67 -13.59
N GLU A 107 -3.76 -6.78 -12.82
CA GLU A 107 -3.49 -7.92 -11.95
C GLU A 107 -2.71 -7.45 -10.73
N ALA A 108 -2.86 -8.14 -9.61
CA ALA A 108 -2.06 -7.89 -8.41
C ALA A 108 -0.81 -8.77 -8.41
N THR A 109 0.25 -8.31 -7.73
CA THR A 109 1.38 -9.19 -7.39
C THR A 109 1.96 -8.87 -6.02
N PHE A 110 2.46 -9.92 -5.36
CA PHE A 110 3.29 -9.85 -4.14
C PHE A 110 4.78 -10.14 -4.43
N ASP A 111 5.11 -10.42 -5.70
CA ASP A 111 6.47 -10.67 -6.15
C ASP A 111 6.63 -10.06 -7.55
N TRP A 112 7.34 -8.93 -7.61
CA TRP A 112 7.56 -8.22 -8.86
C TRP A 112 8.49 -8.98 -9.82
N PRO A 113 9.68 -9.47 -9.38
CA PRO A 113 10.53 -10.31 -10.22
C PRO A 113 9.81 -11.51 -10.84
N ALA A 114 9.04 -12.27 -10.05
CA ALA A 114 8.30 -13.42 -10.53
C ALA A 114 7.18 -13.02 -11.52
N PHE A 115 6.45 -11.94 -11.22
CA PHE A 115 5.44 -11.41 -12.13
C PHE A 115 6.04 -10.98 -13.48
N LYS A 116 7.18 -10.28 -13.44
CA LYS A 116 7.88 -9.79 -14.65
C LYS A 116 8.36 -10.94 -15.52
N ALA A 117 8.84 -12.04 -14.92
CA ALA A 117 9.32 -13.21 -15.64
C ALA A 117 8.17 -14.07 -16.23
N ASN A 118 7.08 -14.27 -15.47
CA ASN A 118 6.11 -15.32 -15.77
C ASN A 118 4.75 -14.82 -16.28
N THR A 119 4.29 -13.67 -15.78
CA THR A 119 2.93 -13.16 -16.03
C THR A 119 2.95 -12.02 -17.06
N TYR A 120 3.87 -11.07 -16.90
CA TYR A 120 3.97 -9.92 -17.79
C TYR A 120 4.09 -10.26 -19.29
N PRO A 121 4.87 -11.27 -19.73
CA PRO A 121 4.96 -11.62 -21.16
C PRO A 121 3.60 -11.96 -21.79
N LYS A 122 2.67 -12.52 -20.99
CA LYS A 122 1.31 -12.88 -21.44
C LYS A 122 0.44 -11.64 -21.64
N LEU A 123 0.67 -10.58 -20.86
CA LEU A 123 -0.06 -9.31 -20.94
C LEU A 123 0.52 -8.36 -21.99
N LYS A 124 1.84 -8.42 -22.21
CA LYS A 124 2.60 -7.47 -23.04
C LYS A 124 2.00 -7.26 -24.43
N SER A 125 1.70 -8.33 -25.17
CA SER A 125 1.18 -8.22 -26.55
C SER A 125 -0.15 -7.49 -26.63
N ALA A 126 -1.07 -7.75 -25.70
CA ALA A 126 -2.37 -7.07 -25.64
C ALA A 126 -2.22 -5.60 -25.24
N LEU A 127 -1.33 -5.31 -24.29
CA LEU A 127 -1.05 -3.95 -23.83
C LEU A 127 -0.37 -3.10 -24.90
N GLN A 128 0.60 -3.65 -25.63
CA GLN A 128 1.26 -2.98 -26.75
C GLN A 128 0.26 -2.60 -27.85
N LYS A 129 -0.66 -3.51 -28.19
CA LYS A 129 -1.72 -3.22 -29.18
C LYS A 129 -2.66 -2.11 -28.73
N LYS A 130 -3.02 -2.09 -27.44
CA LYS A 130 -3.97 -1.10 -26.88
C LYS A 130 -3.32 0.25 -26.60
N TYR A 131 -2.03 0.27 -26.24
CA TYR A 131 -1.28 1.45 -25.85
C TYR A 131 0.05 1.51 -26.62
N PRO A 132 0.02 1.80 -27.94
CA PRO A 132 1.20 1.77 -28.81
C PRO A 132 2.23 2.87 -28.50
N GLY A 133 1.81 3.97 -27.87
CA GLY A 133 2.69 5.10 -27.48
C GLY A 133 3.45 4.90 -26.17
N MET A 134 3.34 3.73 -25.53
CA MET A 134 4.00 3.44 -24.24
C MET A 134 5.20 2.53 -24.44
N THR A 135 6.27 2.77 -23.67
CA THR A 135 7.46 1.90 -23.67
C THR A 135 7.19 0.66 -22.82
N TRP A 136 7.07 -0.49 -23.48
CA TRP A 136 6.89 -1.79 -22.86
C TRP A 136 8.20 -2.57 -22.93
N LEU A 137 8.82 -2.86 -21.77
CA LEU A 137 10.06 -3.66 -21.70
C LEU A 137 9.85 -5.10 -22.13
#